data_AF-A0A0G0SJU0-F1
#
_entry.id   AF-A0A0G0SJU0-F1
#
_cell.length_a   1.000
_cell.length_b   1.000
_cell.length_c   1.000
_cell.angle_alpha   90.00
_cell.angle_beta   90.00
_cell.angle_gamma   90.00
#
_symmetry.space_group_name_H-M   'P 1'
#
loop_
_entity.id
_entity.type
_entity.pdbx_description
1 polymer ?
#
loop_
_entity_poly.entity_id
_entity_poly.type
_entity_poly.pdbx_seq_one_letter_code
_entity_poly.pdbx_strand_id
1 'polypeptide(L)'
;QMGKNGNTCTGTAPSSGQFTFSAGTCIRDTVCTVSACDESTAGDWTTTTNYGLGYSLASQSGSDAPFFYNEKNRTYSAKQLADVTQGGETAQSIMSNSAPVSASSIYVCYTLSIPGTQPSGYYYNIAKYTATATF
;
A
#
# COMPACT_ATOMS: atom_id res chain seq x y z
N GLN A 1 -0.63 2.37 6.89
CA GLN A 1 0.14 3.38 7.66
C GLN A 1 1.11 2.71 8.65
N MET A 2 2.15 3.42 9.12
CA MET A 2 3.11 2.93 10.12
C MET A 2 3.22 3.84 11.34
N GLY A 3 3.05 3.27 12.53
CA GLY A 3 3.07 3.98 13.81
C GLY A 3 4.42 3.99 14.50
N LYS A 4 4.88 5.16 14.97
CA LYS A 4 6.11 5.31 15.75
C LYS A 4 5.96 4.62 17.10
N ASN A 5 6.87 3.72 17.45
CA ASN A 5 6.87 2.98 18.71
C ASN A 5 5.53 2.25 18.98
N GLY A 6 4.83 1.83 17.92
CA GLY A 6 3.55 1.13 18.03
C GLY A 6 2.34 2.04 18.25
N ASN A 7 2.49 3.36 18.15
CA ASN A 7 1.36 4.29 18.23
C ASN A 7 0.37 4.08 17.08
N THR A 8 -0.91 4.17 17.37
CA THR A 8 -1.96 4.17 16.34
C THR A 8 -1.92 5.47 15.54
N CYS A 9 -1.89 5.35 14.21
CA CYS A 9 -2.09 6.51 13.34
C CYS A 9 -3.57 6.89 13.32
N THR A 10 -3.88 8.18 13.25
CA THR A 10 -5.26 8.68 13.26
C THR A 10 -5.58 9.45 11.98
N GLY A 11 -6.66 9.13 11.29
CA GLY A 11 -7.09 9.75 10.02
C GLY A 11 -7.10 8.75 8.85
N THR A 12 -8.24 8.72 8.16
CA THR A 12 -8.54 7.93 6.96
C THR A 12 -8.10 8.67 5.71
N ALA A 13 -7.21 8.05 4.92
CA ALA A 13 -6.66 8.55 3.66
C ALA A 13 -5.91 9.90 3.73
N PRO A 14 -4.94 10.17 2.83
CA PRO A 14 -4.20 11.42 2.88
C PRO A 14 -5.10 12.50 2.24
N SER A 15 -5.69 13.36 3.06
CA SER A 15 -6.27 14.59 2.52
C SER A 15 -5.13 15.37 1.85
N SER A 16 -5.32 15.74 0.58
CA SER A 16 -4.30 16.47 -0.17
C SER A 16 -3.88 17.70 0.65
N GLY A 17 -2.60 17.83 0.98
CA GLY A 17 -2.11 18.94 1.81
C GLY A 17 -1.99 18.65 3.32
N GLN A 18 -2.48 17.51 3.83
CA GLN A 18 -2.06 16.98 5.13
C GLN A 18 -0.84 16.07 4.99
N PHE A 19 0.22 16.62 4.40
CA PHE A 19 1.58 16.09 4.54
C PHE A 19 2.16 16.40 5.92
N THR A 20 1.34 16.89 6.85
CA THR A 20 1.78 17.27 8.17
C THR A 20 1.92 16.03 9.04
N PHE A 21 3.16 15.56 9.06
CA PHE A 21 3.87 14.91 10.16
C PHE A 21 3.74 15.68 11.51
N SER A 22 2.68 16.45 11.75
CA SER A 22 2.57 17.47 12.82
C SER A 22 2.76 16.89 14.22
N ALA A 23 2.53 15.58 14.41
CA ALA A 23 2.86 14.91 15.66
C ALA A 23 4.18 14.11 15.63
N GLY A 24 4.78 13.86 14.46
CA GLY A 24 5.99 13.04 14.32
C GLY A 24 5.79 11.55 14.63
N THR A 25 4.54 11.14 14.82
CA THR A 25 4.17 9.82 15.35
C THR A 25 3.86 8.79 14.26
N CYS A 26 3.74 9.15 12.99
CA CYS A 26 3.32 8.22 11.93
C CYS A 26 3.97 8.49 10.58
N ILE A 27 4.13 7.41 9.81
CA ILE A 27 4.33 7.43 8.37
C ILE A 27 3.00 7.03 7.72
N ARG A 28 2.43 7.93 6.92
CA ARG A 28 1.15 7.71 6.23
C ARG A 28 1.30 6.79 5.04
N ASP A 29 0.18 6.32 4.51
CA ASP A 29 0.20 5.65 3.21
C ASP A 29 0.39 6.66 2.08
N THR A 30 0.92 6.19 0.95
CA THR A 30 1.14 7.01 -0.24
C THR A 30 -0.17 7.34 -0.94
N VAL A 31 -0.25 8.52 -1.57
CA VAL A 31 -1.28 8.85 -2.57
C VAL A 31 -0.78 8.68 -4.00
N CYS A 32 0.43 8.14 -4.20
CA CYS A 32 1.09 8.10 -5.50
C CYS A 32 1.23 9.51 -6.11
N THR A 33 1.64 9.63 -7.38
CA THR A 33 2.06 10.90 -8.00
C THR A 33 1.00 11.52 -8.90
N VAL A 34 0.68 10.84 -10.01
CA VAL A 34 -0.05 11.44 -11.14
C VAL A 34 -1.54 11.11 -11.07
N SER A 35 -1.87 9.94 -10.54
CA SER A 35 -3.22 9.54 -10.18
C SER A 35 -3.22 9.26 -8.69
N ALA A 36 -4.02 9.99 -7.92
CA ALA A 36 -4.24 9.68 -6.51
C ALA A 36 -4.58 8.19 -6.40
N CYS A 37 -3.71 7.43 -5.74
CA CYS A 37 -3.97 6.04 -5.44
C CYS A 37 -4.55 5.90 -4.04
N ASP A 38 -5.33 4.84 -3.87
CA ASP A 38 -5.93 4.44 -2.60
C ASP A 38 -5.84 2.91 -2.49
N GLU A 39 -6.55 2.31 -1.55
CA GLU A 39 -6.51 0.87 -1.30
C GLU A 39 -7.17 0.10 -2.44
N SER A 40 -8.19 0.69 -3.06
CA SER A 40 -8.98 0.13 -4.15
C SER A 40 -8.39 0.44 -5.53
N THR A 41 -7.65 1.54 -5.67
CA THR A 41 -7.20 2.09 -6.95
C THR A 41 -5.69 2.25 -6.98
N ALA A 42 -5.03 1.55 -7.89
CA ALA A 42 -3.60 1.69 -8.11
C ALA A 42 -3.29 2.97 -8.91
N GLY A 43 -2.15 3.60 -8.61
CA GLY A 43 -1.66 4.79 -9.29
C GLY A 43 -0.14 4.79 -9.49
N ASP A 44 0.34 5.61 -10.44
CA ASP A 44 1.78 5.72 -10.71
C ASP A 44 2.47 6.52 -9.59
N TRP A 45 3.46 5.93 -8.94
CA TRP A 45 4.24 6.54 -7.86
C TRP A 45 5.69 6.72 -8.28
N THR A 46 5.97 7.89 -8.87
CA THR A 46 7.26 8.22 -9.49
C THR A 46 7.94 9.45 -8.87
N THR A 47 7.24 10.20 -8.02
CA THR A 47 7.82 11.38 -7.36
C THR A 47 8.58 11.03 -6.10
N THR A 48 9.66 11.79 -5.89
CA THR A 48 10.45 11.80 -4.66
C THR A 48 9.80 12.62 -3.53
N THR A 49 8.75 13.39 -3.84
CA THR A 49 8.07 14.29 -2.90
C THR A 49 6.77 13.70 -2.32
N ASN A 50 6.28 12.60 -2.89
CA ASN A 50 5.12 11.89 -2.38
C ASN A 50 5.65 10.81 -1.44
N TYR A 51 5.67 11.15 -0.16
CA TYR A 51 6.12 10.28 0.92
C TYR A 51 5.00 9.38 1.40
N GLY A 52 5.36 8.23 1.95
CA GLY A 52 4.46 7.30 2.58
C GLY A 52 4.86 5.84 2.41
N LEU A 53 3.96 4.97 2.81
CA LEU A 53 4.01 3.53 2.60
C LEU A 53 3.05 3.14 1.46
N GLY A 54 3.52 2.28 0.57
CA GLY A 54 2.66 1.65 -0.43
C GLY A 54 3.17 0.27 -0.79
N TYR A 55 2.44 -0.42 -1.65
CA TYR A 55 2.86 -1.70 -2.19
C TYR A 55 2.55 -1.79 -3.69
N SER A 56 3.33 -2.63 -4.37
CA SER A 56 3.09 -3.07 -5.73
C SER A 56 3.13 -4.59 -5.80
N LEU A 57 2.64 -5.14 -6.91
CA LEU A 57 2.58 -6.57 -7.15
C LEU A 57 3.38 -6.92 -8.40
N ALA A 58 4.03 -8.08 -8.37
CA ALA A 58 4.70 -8.67 -9.52
C ALA A 58 4.36 -10.16 -9.60
N SER A 59 4.26 -10.70 -10.81
CA SER A 59 4.14 -12.14 -10.98
C SER A 59 5.47 -12.81 -10.66
N GLN A 60 5.42 -13.87 -9.85
CA GLN A 60 6.50 -14.85 -9.79
C GLN A 60 6.16 -16.02 -10.72
N SER A 61 4.89 -16.47 -10.71
CA SER A 61 4.31 -17.41 -11.66
C SER A 61 2.81 -17.16 -11.80
N GLY A 62 2.25 -17.36 -13.00
CA GLY A 62 0.85 -17.04 -13.28
C GLY A 62 0.59 -15.53 -13.35
N SER A 63 -0.69 -15.16 -13.35
CA SER A 63 -1.14 -13.77 -13.52
C SER A 63 -2.31 -13.41 -12.60
N ASP A 64 -2.36 -14.02 -11.42
CA ASP A 64 -3.51 -13.94 -10.51
C ASP A 64 -3.50 -12.68 -9.62
N ALA A 65 -2.53 -11.78 -9.80
CA ALA A 65 -2.52 -10.48 -9.15
C ALA A 65 -3.55 -9.54 -9.82
N PRO A 66 -4.30 -8.74 -9.05
CA PRO A 66 -5.30 -7.81 -9.58
C PRO A 66 -4.69 -6.58 -10.26
N PHE A 67 -3.41 -6.30 -10.03
CA PHE A 67 -2.64 -5.27 -10.72
C PHE A 67 -1.16 -5.65 -10.70
N PHE A 68 -0.35 -4.97 -11.51
CA PHE A 68 1.11 -5.17 -11.55
C PHE A 68 1.84 -3.83 -11.52
N TYR A 69 3.09 -3.84 -11.06
CA TYR A 69 3.94 -2.65 -10.97
C TYR A 69 4.10 -1.89 -12.29
N ASN A 70 4.00 -2.56 -13.44
CA ASN A 70 4.18 -2.01 -14.77
C ASN A 70 2.89 -2.00 -15.62
N GLU A 71 1.71 -1.99 -14.97
CA GLU A 71 0.44 -1.93 -15.70
C GLU A 71 0.20 -0.55 -16.33
N LYS A 72 -0.71 -0.48 -17.31
CA LYS A 72 -1.27 0.78 -17.85
C LYS A 72 -0.22 1.82 -18.27
N ASN A 73 0.94 1.35 -18.78
CA ASN A 73 2.09 2.19 -19.16
C ASN A 73 2.66 3.05 -18.02
N ARG A 74 2.43 2.64 -16.76
CA ARG A 74 2.98 3.32 -15.57
C ARG A 74 4.40 2.84 -15.31
N THR A 75 5.22 3.69 -14.70
CA THR A 75 6.60 3.35 -14.34
C THR A 75 6.61 2.50 -13.08
N TYR A 76 5.78 2.85 -12.09
CA TYR A 76 5.62 2.09 -10.86
C TYR A 76 4.20 2.27 -10.31
N SER A 77 3.31 1.33 -10.65
CA SER A 77 1.94 1.27 -10.13
C SER A 77 1.95 0.80 -8.69
N ALA A 78 1.36 1.56 -7.78
CA ALA A 78 1.29 1.25 -6.36
C ALA A 78 -0.12 1.50 -5.81
N LYS A 79 -0.41 0.85 -4.68
CA LYS A 79 -1.59 1.05 -3.83
C LYS A 79 -1.19 1.29 -2.39
N GLN A 80 -2.07 1.92 -1.60
CA GLN A 80 -1.96 1.87 -0.14
C GLN A 80 -2.49 0.53 0.39
N LEU A 81 -1.96 0.08 1.52
CA LEU A 81 -2.56 -1.04 2.26
C LEU A 81 -3.89 -0.61 2.86
N ALA A 82 -4.90 -1.46 2.77
CA ALA A 82 -6.19 -1.20 3.41
C ALA A 82 -6.05 -1.14 4.95
N ASP A 83 -6.38 0.01 5.54
CA ASP A 83 -6.45 0.20 6.98
C ASP A 83 -7.88 -0.08 7.49
N VAL A 84 -8.13 -1.37 7.75
CA VAL A 84 -9.40 -1.82 8.33
C VAL A 84 -9.59 -1.42 9.80
N THR A 85 -8.56 -0.89 10.47
CA THR A 85 -8.59 -0.60 11.91
C THR A 85 -9.15 0.78 12.24
N GLN A 86 -9.07 1.72 11.30
CA GLN A 86 -9.59 3.09 11.47
C GLN A 86 -11.02 3.28 10.94
N GLY A 87 -11.57 2.25 10.30
CA GLY A 87 -12.88 2.30 9.64
C GLY A 87 -12.84 3.10 8.34
N GLY A 88 -13.57 2.66 7.32
CA GLY A 88 -13.68 3.36 6.02
C GLY A 88 -13.01 2.64 4.86
N GLU A 89 -12.03 1.78 5.12
CA GLU A 89 -11.39 0.95 4.09
C GLU A 89 -11.75 -0.53 4.27
N THR A 90 -11.73 -1.28 3.16
CA THR A 90 -12.07 -2.72 3.14
C THR A 90 -10.88 -3.56 2.70
N ALA A 91 -10.80 -4.80 3.20
CA ALA A 91 -9.76 -5.72 2.81
C ALA A 91 -9.76 -5.92 1.28
N GLN A 92 -8.58 -5.81 0.68
CA GLN A 92 -8.40 -5.90 -0.77
C GLN A 92 -7.84 -7.27 -1.14
N SER A 93 -8.26 -7.79 -2.29
CA SER A 93 -7.62 -8.95 -2.88
C SER A 93 -6.22 -8.56 -3.34
N ILE A 94 -5.24 -9.40 -3.06
CA ILE A 94 -3.89 -9.33 -3.65
C ILE A 94 -3.64 -10.46 -4.64
N MET A 95 -4.44 -11.52 -4.57
CA MET A 95 -4.35 -12.69 -5.43
C MET A 95 -5.71 -13.39 -5.47
N SER A 96 -6.18 -13.78 -6.65
CA SER A 96 -7.41 -14.57 -6.80
C SER A 96 -7.40 -15.40 -8.08
N ASN A 97 -8.03 -16.57 -8.02
CA ASN A 97 -8.26 -17.44 -9.17
C ASN A 97 -9.60 -18.15 -9.02
N SER A 98 -10.38 -18.28 -10.10
CA SER A 98 -11.68 -18.97 -10.11
C SER A 98 -11.62 -20.41 -10.62
N ALA A 99 -10.50 -20.81 -11.20
CA ALA A 99 -10.23 -22.16 -11.69
C ALA A 99 -9.28 -22.90 -10.74
N PRO A 100 -9.21 -24.24 -10.82
CA PRO A 100 -8.19 -25.01 -10.11
C PRO A 100 -6.78 -24.53 -10.49
N VAL A 101 -6.00 -24.13 -9.50
CA VAL A 101 -4.61 -23.67 -9.67
C VAL A 101 -3.70 -24.42 -8.70
N SER A 102 -2.50 -24.79 -9.16
CA SER A 102 -1.52 -25.54 -8.35
C SER A 102 -0.16 -24.86 -8.22
N ALA A 103 0.09 -23.75 -8.91
CA ALA A 103 1.43 -23.15 -8.98
C ALA A 103 1.45 -21.64 -9.28
N SER A 104 0.39 -20.90 -8.95
CA SER A 104 0.37 -19.44 -9.10
C SER A 104 1.01 -18.78 -7.88
N SER A 105 1.90 -17.81 -8.09
CA SER A 105 2.60 -17.09 -7.02
C SER A 105 2.92 -15.65 -7.42
N ILE A 106 2.89 -14.75 -6.46
CA ILE A 106 3.14 -13.32 -6.67
C ILE A 106 4.10 -12.78 -5.61
N TYR A 107 4.83 -11.73 -5.97
CA TYR A 107 5.57 -10.91 -5.02
C TYR A 107 4.73 -9.71 -4.60
N VAL A 108 4.74 -9.41 -3.30
CA VAL A 108 4.27 -8.14 -2.76
C VAL A 108 5.50 -7.27 -2.46
N CYS A 109 5.69 -6.22 -3.25
CA CYS A 109 6.81 -5.31 -3.16
C CYS A 109 6.39 -4.08 -2.35
N TYR A 110 6.80 -3.99 -1.08
CA TYR A 110 6.56 -2.79 -0.28
C TYR A 110 7.53 -1.67 -0.66
N THR A 111 7.04 -0.44 -0.64
CA THR A 111 7.84 0.76 -0.88
C THR A 111 7.56 1.79 0.19
N LEU A 112 8.65 2.39 0.67
CA LEU A 112 8.63 3.38 1.72
C LEU A 112 9.41 4.60 1.24
N SER A 113 8.78 5.77 1.28
CA SER A 113 9.42 7.05 1.04
C SER A 113 9.17 7.96 2.24
N ILE A 114 10.21 8.58 2.78
CA ILE A 114 10.13 9.42 3.99
C ILE A 114 10.87 10.75 3.75
N PRO A 115 10.37 11.88 4.26
CA PRO A 115 11.09 13.14 4.17
C PRO A 115 12.25 13.16 5.16
N GLY A 116 13.24 14.04 4.90
CA GLY A 116 14.34 14.28 5.84
C GLY A 116 13.91 14.86 7.19
N THR A 117 12.67 15.37 7.31
CA THR A 117 12.10 15.89 8.58
C THR A 117 11.38 14.81 9.40
N GLN A 118 11.30 13.58 8.91
CA GLN A 118 10.70 12.46 9.66
C GLN A 118 11.52 12.21 10.94
N PRO A 119 10.91 12.28 12.14
CA PRO A 119 11.65 12.01 13.36
C PRO A 119 12.22 10.59 13.39
N SER A 120 13.42 10.43 13.94
CA SER A 120 14.04 9.12 14.12
C SER A 120 13.22 8.26 15.10
N GLY A 121 13.19 6.96 14.86
CA GLY A 121 12.54 5.98 15.70
C GLY A 121 12.09 4.76 14.91
N TYR A 122 11.47 3.81 15.62
CA TYR A 122 10.92 2.61 15.00
C TYR A 122 9.47 2.87 14.58
N TYR A 123 9.16 2.53 13.34
CA TYR A 123 7.82 2.64 12.79
C TYR A 123 7.34 1.24 12.42
N TYR A 124 6.10 0.92 12.79
CA TYR A 124 5.56 -0.43 12.64
C TYR A 124 4.24 -0.41 11.89
N ASN A 125 4.05 -1.39 11.01
CA ASN A 125 2.74 -1.81 10.54
C ASN A 125 2.67 -3.34 10.59
N ILE A 126 1.44 -3.86 10.60
CA ILE A 126 1.18 -5.29 10.47
C ILE A 126 0.34 -5.45 9.21
N ALA A 127 0.89 -6.09 8.19
CA ALA A 127 0.13 -6.52 7.02
C ALA A 127 -0.44 -7.92 7.28
N LYS A 128 -1.76 -8.06 7.22
CA LYS A 128 -2.46 -9.34 7.41
C LYS A 128 -2.98 -9.86 6.09
N TYR A 129 -2.61 -11.09 5.76
CA TYR A 129 -3.11 -11.81 4.60
C TYR A 129 -4.07 -12.92 5.04
N THR A 130 -5.23 -12.99 4.41
CA THR A 130 -6.22 -14.03 4.64
C THR A 130 -6.43 -14.77 3.33
N ALA A 131 -6.20 -16.08 3.34
CA ALA A 131 -6.53 -16.95 2.22
C ALA A 131 -7.90 -17.59 2.45
N THR A 132 -8.79 -17.47 1.48
CA THR A 132 -10.12 -18.10 1.49
C THR A 132 -10.18 -19.10 0.35
N ALA A 133 -10.33 -20.38 0.66
CA ALA A 133 -10.54 -21.41 -0.34
C ALA A 133 -11.98 -21.36 -0.88
N THR A 134 -12.13 -21.49 -2.19
CA THR A 134 -13.42 -21.67 -2.87
C THR A 134 -13.51 -23.10 -3.38
N PHE A 135 -14.65 -23.76 -3.16
CA PHE A 135 -14.90 -25.16 -3.52
C PHE A 135 -16.08 -25.30 -4.47
#